data_AF-A0A7W3R7W7-F1
#
_entry.id   AF-A0A7W3R7W7-F1
#
_cell.length_a   1.000
_cell.length_b   1.000
_cell.length_c   1.000
_cell.angle_alpha   90.00
_cell.angle_beta   90.00
_cell.angle_gamma   90.00
#
_symmetry.space_group_name_H-M   'P 1'
#
loop_
_entity.id
_entity.type
_entity.pdbx_description
1 polymer ?
#
loop_
_entity_poly.entity_id
_entity_poly.type
_entity_poly.pdbx_seq_one_letter_code
_entity_poly.pdbx_strand_id
1 'polypeptide(L)'
;MTSPRPVTPIAVDAYTVDRAPDGALCRALPHEDPVPADVVCDRLGHPVCRTCWEPVGRLLERRGHRVIYTPAALAVWDRPVTG
;
A
#
# COMPACT_ATOMS: atom_id res chain seq x y z
N MET A 1 0.81 -14.74 -43.46
CA MET A 1 1.90 -14.21 -42.61
C MET A 1 1.29 -13.20 -41.66
N THR A 2 0.93 -13.63 -40.45
CA THR A 2 0.25 -12.79 -39.46
C THR A 2 1.31 -12.21 -38.54
N SER A 3 1.58 -10.91 -38.67
CA SER A 3 2.55 -10.21 -37.83
C SER A 3 2.04 -10.23 -36.37
N PRO A 4 2.79 -10.76 -35.39
CA PRO A 4 2.39 -10.65 -33.99
C PRO A 4 2.41 -9.17 -33.60
N ARG A 5 1.27 -8.66 -33.12
CA ARG A 5 1.21 -7.32 -32.54
C ARG A 5 2.19 -7.26 -31.37
N PRO A 6 3.02 -6.22 -31.26
CA PRO A 6 3.81 -6.02 -30.05
C PRO A 6 2.84 -5.89 -28.87
N VAL A 7 2.89 -6.86 -27.97
CA VAL A 7 2.29 -6.71 -26.64
C VAL A 7 3.17 -5.69 -25.93
N THR A 8 2.78 -4.43 -25.97
CA THR A 8 3.41 -3.41 -25.13
C THR A 8 3.30 -3.92 -23.70
N PRO A 9 4.40 -4.15 -22.96
CA PRO A 9 4.30 -4.42 -21.54
C PRO A 9 3.59 -3.20 -20.95
N ILE A 10 2.40 -3.42 -20.38
CA ILE A 10 1.70 -2.41 -19.59
C ILE A 10 2.74 -1.91 -18.59
N ALA A 11 3.07 -0.61 -18.60
CA ALA A 11 3.93 -0.02 -17.60
C ALA A 11 3.31 -0.34 -16.25
N VAL A 12 3.93 -1.27 -15.52
CA VAL A 12 3.44 -1.72 -14.22
C VAL A 12 3.79 -0.60 -13.25
N ASP A 13 2.90 0.39 -13.10
CA ASP A 13 3.07 1.42 -12.06
C ASP A 13 3.24 0.69 -10.73
N ALA A 14 4.42 0.82 -10.12
CA ALA A 14 4.74 0.23 -8.84
C ALA A 14 4.43 1.22 -7.72
N TYR A 15 3.72 0.76 -6.70
CA TYR A 15 3.42 1.51 -5.49
C TYR A 15 4.39 1.05 -4.40
N THR A 16 5.27 1.95 -3.99
CA THR A 16 6.16 1.69 -2.86
C THR A 16 5.42 2.05 -1.57
N VAL A 17 5.44 1.13 -0.61
CA VAL A 17 4.81 1.27 0.69
C VAL A 17 5.91 1.28 1.74
N ASP A 18 6.01 2.37 2.49
CA ASP A 18 6.98 2.52 3.57
C ASP A 18 6.29 2.59 4.94
N ARG A 19 7.06 2.44 6.01
CA ARG A 19 6.54 2.58 7.38
C ARG A 19 6.05 4.02 7.62
N ALA A 20 4.91 4.15 8.28
CA ALA A 20 4.43 5.47 8.73
C ALA A 20 5.34 6.06 9.83
N PRO A 21 5.49 7.40 9.89
CA PRO A 21 6.19 8.05 10.99
C PRO A 21 5.61 7.66 12.34
N ASP A 22 6.46 7.56 13.37
CA ASP A 22 5.99 7.24 14.72
C ASP A 22 4.99 8.29 15.21
N GLY A 23 3.87 7.82 15.76
CA GLY A 23 2.77 8.68 16.22
C GLY A 23 1.89 9.24 15.10
N ALA A 24 2.14 8.90 13.82
CA ALA A 24 1.24 9.26 12.74
C ALA A 24 -0.12 8.57 12.91
N LEU A 25 -1.19 9.28 12.53
CA LEU A 25 -2.56 8.78 12.58
C LEU A 25 -3.06 8.48 11.16
N CYS A 26 -3.95 7.50 11.05
CA CYS A 26 -4.56 7.13 9.78
C CYS A 26 -5.39 8.30 9.21
N ARG A 27 -5.20 8.58 7.92
CA ARG A 27 -5.89 9.66 7.20
C ARG A 27 -6.81 9.20 6.06
N ALA A 28 -6.98 7.88 5.87
CA ALA A 28 -7.73 7.35 4.73
C ALA A 28 -9.26 7.41 4.90
N LEU A 29 -9.77 6.85 6.00
CA LEU A 29 -11.20 6.82 6.30
C LEU A 29 -11.47 7.43 7.67
N PRO A 30 -12.69 7.92 7.94
CA PRO A 30 -13.10 8.28 9.29
C PRO A 30 -12.99 7.06 10.18
N HIS A 31 -12.21 7.17 11.24
CA HIS A 31 -12.20 6.21 12.34
C HIS A 31 -13.01 6.84 13.48
N GLU A 32 -13.71 6.01 14.26
CA GLU A 32 -14.43 6.48 15.46
C GLU A 32 -13.44 7.03 16.50
N ASP A 33 -12.24 6.41 16.58
CA ASP A 33 -11.12 6.82 17.43
C ASP A 33 -9.85 7.10 16.59
N PRO A 34 -8.87 7.87 17.12
CA PRO A 34 -7.58 8.05 16.46
C PRO A 34 -6.84 6.71 16.32
N VAL A 35 -6.74 6.19 15.10
CA VAL A 35 -6.01 4.94 14.83
C VAL A 35 -4.60 5.25 14.36
N PRO A 36 -3.55 4.65 14.97
CA PRO A 36 -2.18 4.80 14.52
C PRO A 36 -2.02 4.30 13.08
N ALA A 37 -1.24 5.03 12.29
CA ALA A 37 -0.87 4.60 10.94
C ALA A 37 0.27 3.58 11.01
N ASP A 38 0.19 2.58 10.14
CA ASP A 38 1.21 1.54 9.98
C ASP A 38 2.13 1.85 8.80
N VAL A 39 1.56 2.39 7.72
CA VAL A 39 2.25 2.58 6.44
C VAL A 39 1.93 3.93 5.79
N VAL A 40 2.80 4.38 4.90
CA VAL A 40 2.58 5.50 3.97
C VAL A 40 2.49 4.92 2.57
N CYS A 41 1.38 5.18 1.88
CA CYS A 41 0.96 4.34 0.75
C CYS A 41 0.41 5.10 -0.47
N ASP A 42 0.98 6.24 -0.85
CA ASP A 42 0.67 6.83 -2.15
C ASP A 42 1.79 7.77 -2.61
N ARG A 43 1.70 8.23 -3.88
CA ARG A 43 2.54 9.32 -4.40
C ARG A 43 2.40 10.64 -3.62
N LEU A 44 1.41 10.76 -2.74
CA LEU A 44 1.10 11.96 -1.96
C LEU A 44 1.62 11.88 -0.51
N GLY A 45 2.12 10.73 -0.06
CA GLY A 45 2.70 10.52 1.26
C GLY A 45 1.69 10.38 2.41
N HIS A 46 0.46 9.92 2.18
CA HIS A 46 -0.53 9.82 3.25
C HIS A 46 -0.32 8.61 4.17
N PRO A 47 -0.27 8.81 5.51
CA PRO A 47 -0.19 7.73 6.48
C PRO A 47 -1.55 7.05 6.67
N VAL A 48 -1.56 5.72 6.64
CA VAL A 48 -2.76 4.89 6.79
C VAL A 48 -2.50 3.69 7.70
N CYS A 49 -3.55 3.23 8.38
CA CYS A 49 -3.52 1.99 9.16
C CYS A 49 -3.68 0.76 8.25
N ARG A 50 -3.30 -0.42 8.77
CA ARG A 50 -3.40 -1.72 8.12
C ARG A 50 -4.78 -2.01 7.55
N THR A 51 -5.83 -1.76 8.34
CA THR A 51 -7.23 -2.03 7.98
C THR A 51 -7.67 -1.21 6.78
N CYS A 52 -7.22 0.04 6.68
CA CYS A 52 -7.51 0.90 5.54
C CYS A 52 -6.66 0.54 4.32
N TRP A 53 -5.39 0.15 4.52
CA TRP A 53 -4.48 -0.18 3.42
C TRP A 53 -4.81 -1.51 2.73
N GLU A 54 -5.12 -2.57 3.49
CA GLU A 54 -5.30 -3.91 2.92
C GLU A 54 -6.27 -3.98 1.71
N PRO A 55 -7.49 -3.40 1.76
CA PRO A 55 -8.39 -3.44 0.61
C PRO A 55 -7.85 -2.66 -0.59
N VAL A 56 -7.11 -1.56 -0.36
CA VAL A 56 -6.49 -0.74 -1.41
C VAL A 56 -5.34 -1.49 -2.06
N GLY A 57 -4.44 -2.06 -1.26
CA GLY A 57 -3.31 -2.89 -1.73
C GLY A 57 -3.80 -4.03 -2.61
N ARG A 58 -4.79 -4.81 -2.13
CA ARG A 58 -5.40 -5.89 -2.92
C ARG A 58 -6.04 -5.40 -4.22
N LEU A 59 -6.67 -4.22 -4.21
CA LEU A 59 -7.27 -3.65 -5.43
C LEU A 59 -6.21 -3.25 -6.45
N LEU A 60 -5.09 -2.67 -6.00
CA LEU A 60 -3.95 -2.31 -6.85
C LEU A 60 -3.35 -3.56 -7.51
N GLU A 61 -3.10 -4.61 -6.73
CA GLU A 61 -2.60 -5.89 -7.24
C GLU A 61 -3.55 -6.52 -8.26
N ARG A 62 -4.88 -6.53 -7.99
CA ARG A 62 -5.90 -7.02 -8.93
C ARG A 62 -5.94 -6.21 -10.24
N ARG A 63 -5.60 -4.93 -10.20
CA ARG A 63 -5.52 -4.06 -11.38
C ARG A 63 -4.19 -4.21 -12.15
N GLY A 64 -3.32 -5.13 -11.72
CA GLY A 64 -2.03 -5.37 -12.35
C GLY A 64 -0.95 -4.38 -11.94
N HIS A 65 -1.14 -3.62 -10.85
CA HIS A 65 -0.07 -2.82 -10.26
C HIS A 65 0.78 -3.67 -9.32
N ARG A 66 2.06 -3.32 -9.18
CA ARG A 66 2.94 -3.97 -8.22
C ARG A 66 2.94 -3.17 -6.92
N VAL A 67 2.68 -3.82 -5.80
CA VAL A 67 2.86 -3.22 -4.47
C VAL A 67 4.19 -3.72 -3.91
N ILE A 68 5.06 -2.79 -3.51
CA ILE A 68 6.41 -3.08 -3.00
C ILE A 68 6.51 -2.52 -1.59
N TYR A 69 6.59 -3.41 -0.60
CA TYR A 69 6.79 -3.02 0.80
C TYR A 69 8.27 -2.90 1.11
N THR A 70 8.66 -1.81 1.77
CA THR A 70 10.02 -1.71 2.34
C THR A 70 10.19 -2.68 3.51
N PRO A 71 11.44 -3.02 3.89
CA PRO A 71 11.68 -3.80 5.10
C PRO A 71 11.08 -3.16 6.37
N ALA A 72 11.03 -1.82 6.44
CA ALA A 72 10.44 -1.10 7.55
C ALA A 72 8.91 -1.28 7.59
N ALA A 73 8.23 -1.24 6.43
CA ALA A 73 6.80 -1.52 6.35
C ALA A 73 6.46 -2.97 6.72
N LEU A 74 7.26 -3.93 6.24
CA LEU A 74 7.11 -5.35 6.57
C LEU A 74 7.26 -5.61 8.08
N ALA A 75 8.25 -4.98 8.72
CA ALA A 75 8.46 -5.11 10.16
C ALA A 75 7.24 -4.65 10.99
N VAL A 76 6.45 -3.70 10.48
CA VAL A 76 5.17 -3.33 11.11
C VAL A 76 4.09 -4.36 10.79
N TRP A 77 4.05 -4.87 9.56
CA TRP A 77 3.06 -5.87 9.11
C TRP A 77 3.14 -7.19 9.87
N ASP A 78 4.35 -7.66 10.15
CA ASP A 78 4.64 -8.89 10.90
C ASP A 78 4.43 -8.74 12.42
N ARG A 79 4.25 -7.52 12.94
CA ARG A 79 3.91 -7.37 14.35
C ARG A 79 2.50 -7.88 14.60
N PRO A 80 2.31 -8.82 15.55
CA PRO A 80 0.97 -9.16 16.02
C PRO A 80 0.33 -7.91 16.60
N VAL A 81 -0.92 -7.65 16.21
CA VAL A 81 -1.75 -6.61 16.82
C VAL A 81 -1.87 -7.00 18.30
N THR A 82 -1.08 -6.35 19.15
CA THR A 82 -1.11 -6.62 20.58
C THR A 82 -2.33 -5.88 21.12
N GLY A 83 -3.47 -6.58 21.11
CA GLY A 83 -4.66 -6.22 21.86
C GLY A 83 -4.51 -6.54 23.34
#